data_AF-A0A969TEL1-F1
#
_entry.id   AF-A0A969TEL1-F1
#
_cell.length_a   1.000
_cell.length_b   1.000
_cell.length_c   1.000
_cell.angle_alpha   90.00
_cell.angle_beta   90.00
_cell.angle_gamma   90.00
#
_symmetry.space_group_name_H-M   'P 1'
#
loop_
_entity.id
_entity.type
_entity.pdbx_description
1 polymer ?
#
loop_
_entity_poly.entity_id
_entity_poly.type
_entity_poly.pdbx_seq_one_letter_code
_entity_poly.pdbx_strand_id
1 'polypeptide(L)'
;MQTLTNLVSNAIKFSPPKSTVMLSASISPHQNCDRVLKDTAPHIAGVHGQAAPRPPVVPKGYRKHKAIEQEVSPLGHIGSALPHRQNQSISYITFAVQDRGQGIPQDRLETIFERFQQVDSSDARKKGGTGLGLAICRQIVEGHGGKIWAESCLEQGSTFYFTLPKLIQLESDRHD
;
A
#
# COMPACT_ATOMS: atom_id res chain seq x y z
N MET A 1 -0.53 -10.19 9.74
CA MET A 1 -1.76 -10.08 10.57
C MET A 1 -1.95 -8.67 11.13
N GLN A 2 -1.00 -8.12 11.90
CA GLN A 2 -1.19 -6.84 12.61
C GLN A 2 -1.60 -5.63 11.75
N THR A 3 -1.01 -5.46 10.56
CA THR A 3 -1.32 -4.33 9.66
C THR A 3 -2.80 -4.31 9.28
N LEU A 4 -3.31 -5.43 8.77
CA LEU A 4 -4.69 -5.52 8.28
C LEU A 4 -5.70 -5.34 9.40
N THR A 5 -5.47 -5.98 10.56
CA THR A 5 -6.34 -5.83 11.73
C THR A 5 -6.43 -4.37 12.18
N ASN A 6 -5.31 -3.67 12.22
CA ASN A 6 -5.29 -2.26 12.62
C ASN A 6 -6.00 -1.36 11.60
N LEU A 7 -5.77 -1.56 10.30
CA LEU A 7 -6.44 -0.77 9.25
C LEU A 7 -7.96 -0.99 9.25
N VAL A 8 -8.41 -2.25 9.35
CA VAL A 8 -9.85 -2.57 9.42
C VAL A 8 -10.49 -2.03 10.70
N SER A 9 -9.81 -2.16 11.85
CA SER A 9 -10.29 -1.61 13.11
C SER A 9 -10.47 -0.09 13.04
N ASN A 10 -9.51 0.62 12.45
CA ASN A 10 -9.62 2.05 12.21
C ASN A 10 -10.78 2.38 11.26
N ALA A 11 -10.90 1.69 10.13
CA ALA A 11 -11.98 1.90 9.17
C ALA A 11 -13.38 1.76 9.83
N ILE A 12 -13.58 0.72 10.65
CA ILE A 12 -14.84 0.50 11.39
C ILE A 12 -15.09 1.63 12.39
N LYS A 13 -14.06 2.03 13.13
CA LYS A 13 -14.13 3.07 14.17
C LYS A 13 -14.46 4.46 13.60
N PHE A 14 -13.96 4.77 12.41
CA PHE A 14 -14.13 6.09 11.80
C PHE A 14 -15.33 6.17 10.85
N SER A 15 -15.88 5.04 10.41
CA SER A 15 -17.07 5.03 9.57
C SER A 15 -18.38 5.22 10.36
N PRO A 16 -19.44 5.76 9.73
CA PRO A 16 -20.77 5.85 10.32
C PRO A 16 -21.35 4.49 10.72
N PRO A 17 -22.25 4.43 11.71
CA PRO A 17 -22.96 3.19 12.04
C PRO A 17 -23.70 2.61 10.81
N LYS A 18 -23.72 1.27 10.69
CA LYS A 18 -24.34 0.54 9.57
C LYS A 18 -23.70 0.81 8.19
N SER A 19 -22.54 1.44 8.13
CA SER A 19 -21.75 1.55 6.90
C SER A 19 -20.96 0.26 6.63
N THR A 20 -20.53 0.10 5.38
CA THR A 20 -19.69 -1.02 4.94
C THR A 20 -18.25 -0.55 4.82
N VAL A 21 -17.32 -1.30 5.42
CA VAL A 21 -15.89 -1.22 5.15
C VAL A 21 -15.56 -2.24 4.07
N MET A 22 -14.89 -1.82 3.00
CA MET A 22 -14.50 -2.70 1.91
C MET A 22 -13.03 -3.11 2.06
N LEU A 23 -12.75 -4.41 1.92
CA LEU A 23 -11.41 -4.97 1.87
C LEU A 23 -11.22 -5.67 0.53
N SER A 24 -10.17 -5.31 -0.21
CA SER A 24 -9.79 -5.98 -1.45
C SER A 24 -8.29 -6.27 -1.48
N ALA A 25 -7.91 -7.25 -2.30
CA ALA A 25 -6.52 -7.58 -2.59
C ALA A 25 -6.35 -7.90 -4.07
N SER A 26 -5.28 -7.41 -4.69
CA SER A 26 -4.95 -7.66 -6.09
C SER A 26 -3.46 -7.92 -6.27
N ILE A 27 -3.08 -8.71 -7.28
CA ILE A 27 -1.68 -9.01 -7.60
C ILE A 27 -1.25 -8.17 -8.79
N SER A 28 -0.05 -7.60 -8.74
CA SER A 28 0.54 -6.84 -9.84
C SER A 28 2.01 -7.22 -10.04
N PRO A 29 2.50 -7.34 -11.29
CA PRO A 29 3.89 -7.72 -11.57
C PRO A 29 4.91 -6.61 -11.25
N HIS A 30 4.43 -5.37 -11.08
CA HIS A 30 5.24 -4.24 -10.62
C HIS A 30 4.64 -3.69 -9.33
N GLN A 31 5.48 -3.03 -8.53
CA GLN A 31 5.06 -2.23 -7.39
C GLN A 31 4.35 -0.96 -7.93
N ASN A 32 3.17 -1.14 -8.50
CA ASN A 32 2.48 -0.12 -9.26
C ASN A 32 1.74 0.84 -8.33
N CYS A 33 2.25 2.06 -8.19
CA CYS A 33 1.64 3.13 -7.43
C CYS A 33 0.55 3.90 -8.20
N ASP A 34 0.45 3.73 -9.52
CA ASP A 34 -0.30 4.67 -10.38
C ASP A 34 -1.60 4.10 -10.97
N ARG A 35 -1.88 2.80 -10.82
CA ARG A 35 -2.97 2.12 -11.57
C ARG A 35 -4.25 1.83 -10.78
N VAL A 36 -4.29 2.06 -9.48
CA VAL A 36 -5.54 1.93 -8.70
C VAL A 36 -6.56 3.03 -9.07
N LEU A 37 -6.11 4.09 -9.76
CA LEU A 37 -6.92 5.23 -10.18
C LEU A 37 -7.99 4.94 -11.25
N LYS A 38 -8.09 3.73 -11.84
CA LYS A 38 -8.97 3.51 -13.02
C LYS A 38 -10.09 2.47 -12.86
N ASP A 39 -9.99 1.51 -11.94
CA ASP A 39 -10.86 0.33 -11.98
C ASP A 39 -11.88 0.23 -10.84
N THR A 40 -12.16 1.31 -10.08
CA THR A 40 -13.16 1.25 -8.97
C THR A 40 -14.01 2.51 -8.81
N ALA A 41 -14.18 3.33 -9.85
CA ALA A 41 -15.13 4.44 -9.81
C ALA A 41 -16.55 3.93 -10.15
N PRO A 42 -17.51 3.91 -9.20
CA PRO A 42 -18.92 3.83 -9.57
C PRO A 42 -19.28 5.11 -10.32
N HIS A 43 -20.00 4.95 -11.42
CA HIS A 43 -20.54 6.02 -12.24
C HIS A 43 -21.41 6.96 -11.38
N ILE A 44 -20.89 8.14 -11.02
CA ILE A 44 -21.72 9.27 -10.59
C ILE A 44 -21.47 10.41 -11.58
N ALA A 45 -22.48 10.66 -12.40
CA ALA A 45 -22.51 11.68 -13.43
C ALA A 45 -22.72 13.08 -12.82
N GLY A 46 -21.92 14.05 -13.27
CA GLY A 46 -22.07 15.50 -13.02
C GLY A 46 -21.66 15.92 -11.61
N VAL A 47 -20.92 17.00 -11.35
CA VAL A 47 -20.90 18.31 -12.01
C VAL A 47 -19.64 19.07 -11.53
N HIS A 48 -19.01 19.82 -12.46
CA HIS A 48 -18.04 20.93 -12.27
C HIS A 48 -16.54 20.65 -12.03
N GLY A 49 -15.82 20.62 -13.17
CA GLY A 49 -14.55 21.33 -13.42
C GLY A 49 -13.63 21.64 -12.24
N GLN A 50 -12.76 20.69 -11.89
CA GLN A 50 -11.45 20.99 -11.31
C GLN A 50 -10.40 20.10 -11.99
N ALA A 51 -9.26 20.71 -12.30
CA ALA A 51 -8.14 20.08 -12.99
C ALA A 51 -7.76 18.73 -12.36
N ALA A 52 -7.44 17.75 -13.21
CA ALA A 52 -6.98 16.43 -12.81
C ALA A 52 -5.87 16.55 -11.73
N PRO A 53 -5.96 15.81 -10.61
CA PRO A 53 -4.93 15.86 -9.59
C PRO A 53 -3.59 15.42 -10.19
N ARG A 54 -2.56 16.23 -9.98
CA ARG A 54 -1.20 15.93 -10.41
C ARG A 54 -0.72 14.64 -9.73
N PRO A 55 0.08 13.80 -10.40
CA PRO A 55 0.63 12.60 -9.78
C PRO A 55 1.43 12.97 -8.52
N PRO A 56 1.41 12.13 -7.48
CA PRO A 56 2.08 12.42 -6.22
C PRO A 56 3.58 12.61 -6.43
N VAL A 57 4.10 13.69 -5.85
CA VAL A 57 5.53 14.01 -5.85
C VAL A 57 6.25 12.98 -4.98
N VAL A 58 7.15 12.21 -5.59
CA VAL A 58 8.05 11.28 -4.89
C VAL A 58 8.82 12.04 -3.80
N PRO A 59 8.79 11.62 -2.52
CA PRO A 59 9.52 12.30 -1.46
C PRO A 59 11.03 12.33 -1.72
N LYS A 60 11.62 13.54 -1.71
CA LYS A 60 13.08 13.75 -1.64
C LYS A 60 13.58 13.31 -0.26
N GLY A 61 14.08 12.08 -0.18
CA GLY A 61 14.59 11.53 1.09
C GLY A 61 14.72 10.01 1.11
N TYR A 62 14.17 9.31 0.11
CA TYR A 62 14.40 7.87 -0.04
C TYR A 62 15.87 7.60 -0.38
N ARG A 63 16.65 7.19 0.63
CA ARG A 63 17.92 6.50 0.37
C ARG A 63 17.57 5.23 -0.39
N LYS A 64 17.90 5.20 -1.69
CA LYS A 64 18.05 3.96 -2.43
C LYS A 64 18.99 3.07 -1.60
N HIS A 65 18.44 2.12 -0.83
CA HIS A 65 19.23 0.96 -0.48
C HIS A 65 19.59 0.32 -1.81
N LYS A 66 20.90 0.26 -2.06
CA LYS A 66 21.54 -0.28 -3.26
C LYS A 66 20.70 -1.45 -3.78
N ALA A 67 20.25 -1.32 -5.03
CA ALA A 67 19.87 -2.50 -5.80
C ALA A 67 21.01 -3.51 -5.62
N ILE A 68 20.66 -4.72 -5.22
CA ILE A 68 21.58 -5.85 -5.32
C ILE A 68 21.66 -6.16 -6.81
N GLU A 69 22.42 -5.35 -7.54
CA GLU A 69 23.02 -5.75 -8.81
C GLU A 69 24.22 -6.61 -8.42
N GLN A 70 24.01 -7.92 -8.32
CA GLN A 70 25.13 -8.84 -8.31
C GLN A 70 25.73 -8.86 -9.71
N GLU A 71 26.84 -8.13 -9.87
CA GLU A 71 27.85 -8.45 -10.88
C GLU A 71 28.32 -9.89 -10.65
N VAL A 72 27.99 -10.77 -11.58
CA VAL A 72 28.66 -12.06 -11.70
C VAL A 72 29.64 -11.94 -12.86
N SER A 73 30.90 -11.60 -12.54
CA SER A 73 32.00 -11.63 -13.49
C SER A 73 32.28 -13.08 -13.93
N PRO A 74 32.58 -13.35 -15.22
CA PRO A 74 32.94 -14.69 -15.67
C PRO A 74 34.44 -14.90 -15.52
N LEU A 75 34.86 -16.04 -14.98
CA LEU A 75 35.93 -16.93 -15.48
C LEU A 75 36.41 -17.90 -14.38
N GLY A 76 36.35 -19.19 -14.71
CA GLY A 76 36.92 -20.26 -13.90
C GLY A 76 36.23 -21.59 -14.20
N HIS A 77 36.66 -22.29 -15.25
CA HIS A 77 36.27 -23.67 -15.49
C HIS A 77 36.75 -24.56 -14.34
N ILE A 78 35.88 -25.43 -13.81
CA ILE A 78 36.03 -26.90 -13.59
C ILE A 78 34.76 -27.37 -12.85
N GLY A 79 34.27 -28.56 -13.20
CA GLY A 79 32.88 -28.97 -13.05
C GLY A 79 32.33 -29.21 -11.64
N SER A 80 31.07 -28.82 -11.46
CA SER A 80 30.05 -29.59 -10.75
C SER A 80 28.67 -29.05 -11.18
N ALA A 81 27.76 -29.92 -11.59
CA ALA A 81 26.45 -29.59 -12.14
C ALA A 81 25.67 -28.63 -11.22
N LEU A 82 25.47 -27.39 -11.69
CA LEU A 82 24.52 -26.45 -11.09
C LEU A 82 23.12 -26.78 -11.61
N PRO A 83 22.13 -27.09 -10.76
CA PRO A 83 20.78 -27.30 -11.22
C PRO A 83 20.20 -25.96 -11.68
N HIS A 84 19.81 -25.94 -12.94
CA HIS A 84 18.76 -25.15 -13.58
C HIS A 84 18.31 -23.81 -12.95
N ARG A 85 18.65 -22.74 -13.67
CA ARG A 85 18.11 -21.37 -13.69
C ARG A 85 16.73 -21.23 -13.03
N GLN A 86 16.66 -20.58 -11.86
CA GLN A 86 15.40 -20.26 -11.18
C GLN A 86 14.64 -19.18 -11.96
N ASN A 87 13.55 -19.58 -12.62
CA ASN A 87 12.59 -18.66 -13.24
C ASN A 87 11.65 -18.09 -12.17
N GLN A 88 12.20 -17.31 -11.23
CA GLN A 88 11.42 -16.64 -10.19
C GLN A 88 11.22 -15.17 -10.57
N SER A 89 9.97 -14.73 -10.55
CA SER A 89 9.62 -13.31 -10.70
C SER A 89 9.00 -12.79 -9.41
N ILE A 90 9.28 -11.53 -9.08
CA ILE A 90 8.65 -10.84 -7.94
C ILE A 90 7.39 -10.14 -8.46
N SER A 91 6.27 -10.42 -7.79
CA SER A 91 5.04 -9.65 -7.90
C SER A 91 4.76 -8.94 -6.57
N TYR A 92 3.77 -8.06 -6.56
CA TYR A 92 3.27 -7.42 -5.34
C TYR A 92 1.80 -7.70 -5.16
N ILE A 93 1.40 -8.01 -3.93
CA ILE A 93 0.00 -8.02 -3.53
C ILE A 93 -0.32 -6.65 -2.97
N THR A 94 -1.29 -5.95 -3.57
CA THR A 94 -1.83 -4.69 -3.06
C THR A 94 -3.09 -4.99 -2.27
N PHE A 95 -3.14 -4.55 -1.03
CA PHE A 95 -4.31 -4.59 -0.17
C PHE A 95 -4.91 -3.19 -0.09
N ALA A 96 -6.23 -3.09 -0.12
CA ALA A 96 -6.95 -1.84 0.07
C ALA A 96 -8.03 -2.00 1.14
N VAL A 97 -8.08 -1.07 2.10
CA VAL A 97 -9.12 -0.96 3.12
C VAL A 97 -9.81 0.38 2.95
N GLN A 98 -11.05 0.36 2.46
CA GLN A 98 -11.85 1.56 2.22
C GLN A 98 -12.91 1.73 3.30
N ASP A 99 -12.94 2.92 3.89
CA ASP A 99 -13.91 3.38 4.86
C ASP A 99 -14.86 4.42 4.27
N ARG A 100 -15.91 4.80 5.02
CA ARG A 100 -16.85 5.88 4.67
C ARG A 100 -16.89 6.96 5.74
N GLY A 101 -15.76 7.18 6.42
CA GLY A 101 -15.63 8.15 7.51
C GLY A 101 -15.56 9.60 7.01
N GLN A 102 -15.18 10.51 7.92
CA GLN A 102 -15.03 11.95 7.64
C GLN A 102 -13.89 12.30 6.67
N GLY A 103 -13.07 11.31 6.29
CA GLY A 103 -11.86 11.53 5.50
C GLY A 103 -10.70 12.13 6.30
N ILE A 104 -9.61 12.41 5.57
CA ILE A 104 -8.33 12.91 6.09
C ILE A 104 -7.92 14.11 5.23
N PRO A 105 -7.58 15.26 5.85
CA PRO A 105 -7.04 16.40 5.14
C PRO A 105 -5.78 16.06 4.33
N GLN A 106 -5.64 16.65 3.15
CA GLN A 106 -4.55 16.35 2.21
C GLN A 106 -3.15 16.58 2.82
N ASP A 107 -3.01 17.61 3.65
CA ASP A 107 -1.78 17.96 4.38
C ASP A 107 -1.44 16.97 5.50
N ARG A 108 -2.39 16.10 5.88
CA ARG A 108 -2.21 15.10 6.94
C ARG A 108 -1.92 13.70 6.43
N LEU A 109 -2.22 13.39 5.16
CA LEU A 109 -2.12 12.03 4.59
C LEU A 109 -0.79 11.34 4.81
N GLU A 110 0.32 12.08 4.82
CA GLU A 110 1.64 11.52 5.10
C GLU A 110 1.90 11.40 6.61
N THR A 111 1.54 12.42 7.36
CA THR A 111 1.80 12.52 8.81
C THR A 111 1.00 11.53 9.64
N ILE A 112 -0.17 11.04 9.19
CA ILE A 112 -0.99 10.07 9.96
C ILE A 112 -0.26 8.77 10.30
N PHE A 113 0.83 8.47 9.59
CA PHE A 113 1.67 7.30 9.80
C PHE A 113 2.89 7.60 10.69
N GLU A 114 3.06 8.82 11.17
CA GLU A 114 4.05 9.13 12.20
C GLU A 114 3.49 8.80 13.59
N ARG A 115 4.40 8.62 14.55
CA ARG A 115 3.99 8.26 15.92
C ARG A 115 3.26 9.42 16.57
N PHE A 116 2.20 9.08 17.31
CA PHE A 116 1.40 10.03 18.09
C PHE A 116 0.64 11.07 17.25
N GLN A 117 0.59 10.88 15.92
CA GLN A 117 -0.21 11.74 15.06
C GLN A 117 -1.68 11.32 15.07
N GLN A 118 -2.55 12.32 15.17
CA GLN A 118 -4.01 12.19 15.07
C GLN A 118 -4.53 13.35 14.22
N VAL A 119 -5.46 13.04 13.30
CA VAL A 119 -5.99 14.03 12.34
C VAL A 119 -6.69 15.18 13.04
N ASP A 120 -7.38 14.90 14.15
CA ASP A 120 -8.02 15.92 14.97
C ASP A 120 -7.89 15.59 16.47
N SER A 121 -7.61 16.63 17.27
CA SER A 121 -7.53 16.52 18.74
C SER A 121 -8.92 16.26 19.36
N SER A 122 -9.97 16.60 18.62
CA SER A 122 -11.37 16.35 18.97
C SER A 122 -11.71 14.85 18.90
N ASP A 123 -11.15 14.14 17.93
CA ASP A 123 -11.33 12.70 17.73
C ASP A 123 -10.53 11.88 18.74
N ALA A 124 -9.36 12.37 19.16
CA ALA A 124 -8.57 11.75 20.21
C ALA A 124 -9.39 11.55 21.50
N ARG A 125 -10.22 12.53 21.85
CA ARG A 125 -11.10 12.48 23.02
C ARG A 125 -12.40 11.68 22.80
N LYS A 126 -12.99 11.74 21.61
CA LYS A 126 -14.27 11.06 21.31
C LYS A 126 -14.11 9.59 20.95
N LYS A 127 -13.05 9.24 20.23
CA LYS A 127 -12.83 7.89 19.68
C LYS A 127 -11.60 7.20 20.28
N GLY A 128 -10.74 7.90 21.03
CA GLY A 128 -9.59 7.32 21.75
C GLY A 128 -8.45 6.87 20.84
N GLY A 129 -7.34 6.41 21.44
CA GLY A 129 -6.18 5.84 20.73
C GLY A 129 -4.90 6.65 20.92
N THR A 130 -3.75 5.99 20.82
CA THR A 130 -2.42 6.58 21.09
C THR A 130 -1.74 7.18 19.86
N GLY A 131 -2.34 7.04 18.67
CA GLY A 131 -1.70 7.44 17.41
C GLY A 131 -0.50 6.56 17.01
N LEU A 132 -0.36 5.36 17.58
CA LEU A 132 0.74 4.45 17.26
C LEU A 132 0.41 3.40 16.18
N GLY A 133 -0.87 3.09 15.98
CA GLY A 133 -1.27 1.97 15.11
C GLY A 133 -0.77 2.11 13.67
N LEU A 134 -0.97 3.26 13.04
CA LEU A 134 -0.54 3.49 11.66
C LEU A 134 0.99 3.57 11.53
N ALA A 135 1.68 4.10 12.53
CA ALA A 135 3.14 4.08 12.58
C ALA A 135 3.70 2.65 12.64
N ILE A 136 3.07 1.78 13.45
CA ILE A 136 3.42 0.35 13.50
C ILE A 136 3.13 -0.32 12.16
N CYS A 137 1.99 -0.02 11.53
CA CYS A 137 1.67 -0.53 10.19
C CYS A 137 2.77 -0.20 9.18
N ARG A 138 3.23 1.06 9.16
CA ARG A 138 4.32 1.51 8.28
C ARG A 138 5.60 0.73 8.53
N GLN A 139 6.04 0.63 9.78
CA GLN A 139 7.25 -0.12 10.12
C GLN A 139 7.16 -1.59 9.70
N ILE A 140 6.01 -2.24 9.93
CA ILE A 140 5.80 -3.63 9.53
C ILE A 140 5.86 -3.75 7.99
N VAL A 141 5.09 -2.95 7.26
CA VAL A 141 5.00 -3.04 5.80
C VAL A 141 6.36 -2.76 5.14
N GLU A 142 7.04 -1.69 5.55
CA GLU A 142 8.37 -1.33 5.03
C GLU A 142 9.42 -2.39 5.40
N GLY A 143 9.36 -2.93 6.62
CA GLY A 143 10.23 -4.02 7.05
C GLY A 143 10.07 -5.30 6.23
N HIS A 144 8.94 -5.48 5.53
CA HIS A 144 8.69 -6.59 4.60
C HIS A 144 8.94 -6.20 3.13
N GLY A 145 9.58 -5.06 2.85
CA GLY A 145 9.84 -4.58 1.47
C GLY A 145 8.59 -4.05 0.75
N GLY A 146 7.53 -3.77 1.51
CA GLY A 146 6.29 -3.19 1.03
C GLY A 146 6.27 -1.67 1.04
N LYS A 147 5.11 -1.12 0.68
CA LYS A 147 4.77 0.31 0.78
C LYS A 147 3.39 0.46 1.38
N ILE A 148 3.14 1.52 2.14
CA ILE A 148 1.83 1.87 2.70
C ILE A 148 1.51 3.34 2.40
N TRP A 149 0.28 3.65 2.04
CA TRP A 149 -0.19 5.01 1.78
C TRP A 149 -1.70 5.12 1.99
N ALA A 150 -2.23 6.34 1.92
CA ALA A 150 -3.67 6.59 2.00
C ALA A 150 -4.11 7.58 0.93
N GLU A 151 -5.32 7.39 0.43
CA GLU A 151 -6.06 8.36 -0.36
C GLU A 151 -7.33 8.72 0.40
N SER A 152 -7.73 9.98 0.39
CA SER A 152 -8.92 10.40 1.11
C SER A 152 -9.54 11.66 0.52
N CYS A 153 -10.85 11.79 0.67
CA CYS A 153 -11.56 13.03 0.45
C CYS A 153 -12.43 13.32 1.68
N LEU A 154 -12.41 14.56 2.14
CA LEU A 154 -13.20 15.00 3.30
C LEU A 154 -14.68 14.68 3.06
N GLU A 155 -15.34 14.18 4.10
CA GLU A 155 -16.74 13.73 4.12
C GLU A 155 -17.09 12.56 3.17
N GLN A 156 -16.11 11.97 2.49
CA GLN A 156 -16.32 10.82 1.60
C GLN A 156 -15.63 9.53 2.08
N GLY A 157 -14.72 9.66 3.03
CA GLY A 157 -13.97 8.54 3.61
C GLY A 157 -12.53 8.47 3.12
N SER A 158 -11.88 7.35 3.43
CA SER A 158 -10.48 7.11 3.11
C SER A 158 -10.27 5.70 2.60
N THR A 159 -9.27 5.52 1.75
CA THR A 159 -8.75 4.22 1.38
C THR A 159 -7.30 4.11 1.80
N PHE A 160 -7.00 3.12 2.63
CA PHE A 160 -5.64 2.79 3.04
C PHE A 160 -5.13 1.63 2.19
N TYR A 161 -3.95 1.81 1.63
CA TYR A 161 -3.31 0.85 0.77
C TYR A 161 -2.03 0.34 1.39
N PHE A 162 -1.73 -0.94 1.22
CA PHE A 162 -0.36 -1.42 1.41
C PHE A 162 -0.01 -2.54 0.44
N THR A 163 1.28 -2.68 0.14
CA THR A 163 1.80 -3.72 -0.73
C THR A 163 2.72 -4.67 0.03
N LEU A 164 2.75 -5.94 -0.37
CA LEU A 164 3.75 -6.90 0.07
C LEU A 164 4.31 -7.66 -1.15
N PRO A 165 5.63 -7.90 -1.22
CA PRO A 165 6.21 -8.69 -2.29
C PRO A 165 5.79 -10.16 -2.18
N LYS A 166 5.51 -10.78 -3.32
CA LYS A 166 5.20 -12.20 -3.48
C LYS A 166 6.11 -12.78 -4.55
N LEU A 167 6.92 -13.77 -4.17
CA LEU A 167 7.66 -14.62 -5.10
C LEU A 167 6.68 -15.48 -5.89
N ILE A 168 6.76 -15.41 -7.20
CA ILE A 168 6.02 -16.28 -8.12
C ILE A 168 7.05 -17.17 -8.82
N GLN A 169 6.88 -18.49 -8.68
CA GLN A 169 7.54 -19.46 -9.54
C GLN A 169 6.77 -19.50 -10.85
N LEU A 170 7.45 -19.15 -11.95
CA LEU A 170 6.89 -19.33 -13.27
C LEU A 170 6.97 -20.82 -13.59
N GLU A 171 5.83 -21.52 -13.55
CA GLU A 171 5.74 -22.89 -14.03
C GLU A 171 6.09 -22.86 -15.53
N SER A 172 7.16 -23.58 -15.89
CA SER A 172 7.49 -23.82 -17.28
C SER A 172 6.41 -24.73 -17.84
N ASP A 173 5.54 -24.22 -18.71
CA ASP A 173 4.58 -25.03 -19.46
C ASP A 173 5.34 -26.18 -20.16
N ARG A 174 5.28 -27.38 -19.59
CA ARG A 174 5.60 -28.62 -20.30
C ARG A 174 4.38 -28.94 -21.16
N HIS A 175 4.39 -28.45 -22.40
CA HIS A 175 3.61 -29.08 -23.45
C HIS A 175 4.41 -30.29 -23.94
N ASP A 176 3.88 -31.48 -23.66
CA ASP A 176 4.29 -32.76 -24.26
C ASP A 176 3.98 -32.79 -25.76
#